data_AF-F7KH62-F1
#
_entry.id   AF-F7KH62-F1
#
_cell.length_a   1.000
_cell.length_b   1.000
_cell.length_c   1.000
_cell.angle_alpha   90.00
_cell.angle_beta   90.00
_cell.angle_gamma   90.00
#
_symmetry.space_group_name_H-M   'P 1'
#
loop_
_entity.id
_entity.type
_entity.pdbx_description
1 polymer ?
#
loop_
_entity_poly.entity_id
_entity_poly.type
_entity_poly.pdbx_seq_one_letter_code
_entity_poly.pdbx_strand_id
1 'polypeptide(L)' 'MFEARIAELNRFNEQNPVSYDKRTYTVDEIQDILGISRPTAYNLVKQGVFHSVRVGGHIRISKKSFDDWLDHADE' A
#
# COMPACT_ATOMS: atom_id res chain seq x y z
N MET A 1 -9.36 -9.23 38.86
CA MET A 1 -8.86 -10.56 38.47
C MET A 1 -9.14 -10.75 36.99
N PHE A 2 -8.11 -10.86 36.14
CA PHE A 2 -8.12 -11.09 34.68
C PHE A 2 -9.08 -10.27 33.78
N GLU A 3 -10.39 -10.35 33.98
CA GLU A 3 -11.42 -9.61 33.23
C GLU A 3 -11.22 -8.11 33.26
N ALA A 4 -10.83 -7.55 34.42
CA ALA A 4 -10.51 -6.13 34.56
C ALA A 4 -9.32 -5.72 33.67
N ARG A 5 -8.33 -6.61 33.49
CA ARG A 5 -7.16 -6.36 32.63
C ARG A 5 -7.53 -6.42 31.15
N ILE A 6 -8.42 -7.34 30.77
CA ILE A 6 -8.97 -7.41 29.40
C ILE A 6 -9.79 -6.16 29.10
N ALA A 7 -10.67 -5.74 30.01
CA ALA A 7 -11.48 -4.54 29.83
C ALA A 7 -10.62 -3.27 29.70
N GLU A 8 -9.52 -3.19 30.44
CA GLU A 8 -8.53 -2.11 30.33
C GLU A 8 -7.82 -2.12 28.97
N LEU A 9 -7.37 -3.29 28.50
CA LEU A 9 -6.73 -3.44 27.19
C LEU A 9 -7.66 -3.09 26.02
N ASN A 10 -8.92 -3.56 26.08
CA ASN A 10 -9.91 -3.25 25.05
C ASN A 10 -10.22 -1.75 25.00
N ARG A 11 -10.39 -1.10 26.17
CA ARG A 11 -10.61 0.35 26.26
C ARG A 11 -9.47 1.15 25.63
N PHE A 12 -8.22 0.74 25.87
CA PHE A 12 -7.05 1.40 25.26
C PHE A 12 -7.07 1.29 23.73
N ASN A 13 -7.41 0.11 23.19
CA ASN A 13 -7.48 -0.12 21.74
C ASN A 13 -8.65 0.64 21.08
N GLU A 14 -9.80 0.77 21.75
CA GLU A 14 -10.94 1.57 21.27
C GLU A 14 -10.62 3.07 21.22
N GLN A 15 -9.86 3.58 22.19
CA GLN A 15 -9.47 5.00 22.24
C GLN A 15 -8.32 5.34 21.29
N ASN A 16 -7.53 4.34 20.87
CA ASN A 16 -6.39 4.51 19.96
C ASN A 16 -6.50 3.51 18.80
N PRO A 17 -7.43 3.74 17.86
CA PRO A 17 -7.53 2.89 16.68
C PRO A 17 -6.23 3.00 15.88
N VAL A 18 -5.51 1.89 15.77
CA VAL A 18 -4.31 1.81 14.94
C VAL A 18 -4.75 1.95 13.48
N SER A 19 -4.42 3.08 12.85
CA SER A 19 -4.57 3.21 11.39
C SER A 19 -3.49 2.37 10.72
N TYR A 20 -3.91 1.30 10.05
CA TYR A 20 -3.02 0.56 9.18
C TYR A 20 -2.96 1.27 7.83
N ASP A 21 -2.07 2.25 7.72
CA ASP A 21 -1.81 2.89 6.43
C ASP A 21 -1.26 1.85 5.46
N LYS A 22 -1.94 1.72 4.32
CA LYS A 22 -1.57 0.77 3.28
C LYS A 22 -0.19 1.15 2.74
N ARG A 23 0.79 0.26 2.92
CA ARG A 23 2.19 0.52 2.51
C ARG A 23 2.53 0.11 1.08
N THR A 24 1.63 -0.61 0.42
CA THR A 24 1.87 -1.12 -0.94
C THR A 24 0.63 -1.07 -1.80
N TYR A 25 0.79 -0.77 -3.08
CA TYR A 25 -0.26 -0.91 -4.09
C TYR A 25 -0.18 -2.26 -4.81
N THR A 26 -1.31 -2.68 -5.39
CA THR A 26 -1.38 -3.70 -6.42
C THR A 26 -1.21 -3.10 -7.82
N VAL A 27 -1.07 -3.95 -8.83
CA VAL A 27 -1.04 -3.49 -10.24
C VAL A 27 -2.37 -2.87 -10.65
N ASP A 28 -3.50 -3.42 -10.17
CA ASP A 28 -4.82 -2.88 -10.48
C ASP A 28 -5.02 -1.50 -9.82
N GLU A 29 -4.46 -1.26 -8.64
CA GLU A 29 -4.54 0.06 -7.99
C GLU A 29 -3.75 1.13 -8.74
N ILE A 30 -2.53 0.83 -9.19
CA ILE A 30 -1.78 1.81 -9.99
C ILE A 30 -2.42 2.01 -11.38
N GLN A 31 -3.15 1.02 -11.88
CA GLN A 31 -3.94 1.17 -13.10
C GLN A 31 -5.04 2.22 -12.89
N ASP A 32 -5.77 2.12 -11.77
CA ASP A 32 -6.84 3.05 -11.42
C ASP A 32 -6.29 4.46 -11.12
N ILE A 33 -5.17 4.55 -10.39
CA ILE A 33 -4.52 5.83 -10.05
C ILE A 33 -4.05 6.57 -11.31
N LEU A 34 -3.43 5.86 -12.26
CA LEU A 34 -2.87 6.45 -13.47
C LEU A 34 -3.88 6.56 -14.62
N GLY A 35 -5.05 5.93 -14.50
CA GLY A 35 -6.04 5.88 -15.59
C GLY A 35 -5.55 5.14 -16.85
N ILE A 36 -4.64 4.16 -16.69
CA ILE A 36 -4.02 3.43 -17.81
C ILE A 36 -4.62 2.05 -18.01
N SER A 37 -4.26 1.38 -19.11
CA SER A 37 -4.65 -0.01 -19.32
C SER A 37 -3.85 -0.97 -18.43
N ARG A 38 -4.43 -2.12 -18.08
CA ARG A 38 -3.73 -3.18 -17.34
C ARG A 38 -2.38 -3.58 -17.99
N PRO A 39 -2.28 -3.85 -19.31
CA PRO A 39 -0.99 -4.12 -19.94
C PRO A 39 0.03 -2.99 -19.75
N THR A 40 -0.40 -1.73 -19.83
CA THR A 40 0.46 -0.56 -19.59
C THR A 40 0.98 -0.54 -18.16
N ALA A 41 0.13 -0.80 -17.16
CA ALA A 41 0.54 -0.89 -15.76
C ALA A 41 1.58 -2.00 -15.52
N TYR A 42 1.40 -3.18 -16.11
CA TYR A 42 2.40 -4.26 -16.05
C TYR A 42 3.73 -3.89 -16.71
N ASN A 43 3.68 -3.18 -17.84
CA ASN A 43 4.89 -2.71 -18.52
C ASN A 43 5.65 -1.70 -17.64
N LEU A 44 4.93 -0.78 -16.99
CA LEU A 44 5.52 0.22 -16.08
C LEU A 44 6.22 -0.45 -14.88
N VAL A 45 5.56 -1.44 -14.27
CA VAL A 45 6.19 -2.26 -13.22
C VAL A 45 7.46 -2.95 -13.72
N LYS A 46 7.44 -3.49 -14.95
CA LYS A 46 8.59 -4.16 -15.57
C LYS A 46 9.75 -3.18 -15.87
N GLN A 47 9.46 -1.91 -16.14
CA GLN A 47 10.48 -0.88 -16.34
C GLN A 47 11.24 -0.56 -15.05
N GLY A 48 10.65 -0.83 -13.88
CA GLY A 48 11.34 -0.67 -12.59
C GLY A 48 11.53 0.79 -12.16
N VAL A 49 10.71 1.72 -12.67
CA VAL A 49 10.75 3.15 -12.34
C VAL A 49 10.36 3.46 -10.88
N PHE A 50 9.73 2.50 -10.21
CA PHE A 50 9.48 2.51 -8.77
C PHE A 50 9.71 1.11 -8.17
N HIS A 51 9.90 1.05 -6.86
CA HIS A 51 10.18 -0.20 -6.17
C HIS A 51 8.97 -1.14 -6.16
N SER A 52 9.16 -2.36 -6.66
CA SER A 52 8.17 -3.43 -6.59
C SER A 52 8.81 -4.78 -6.26
N VAL A 53 8.05 -5.63 -5.58
CA VAL A 53 8.45 -6.98 -5.20
C VAL A 53 7.37 -7.98 -5.56
N ARG A 54 7.76 -9.22 -5.85
CA ARG A 54 6.82 -10.34 -5.93
C ARG A 54 6.73 -11.02 -4.57
N VAL A 55 5.51 -11.12 -4.05
CA VAL A 55 5.20 -11.86 -2.82
C VAL A 55 4.23 -12.96 -3.18
N GLY A 56 4.72 -14.20 -3.20
CA GLY A 56 4.00 -15.32 -3.81
C GLY A 56 3.73 -15.08 -5.30
N GLY A 57 2.47 -15.22 -5.72
CA GLY A 57 2.01 -14.98 -7.10
C GLY A 57 1.65 -13.53 -7.41
N HIS A 58 1.74 -12.61 -6.44
CA HIS A 58 1.28 -11.24 -6.60
C HIS A 58 2.43 -10.23 -6.61
N ILE A 59 2.26 -9.16 -7.38
CA ILE A 59 3.14 -8.00 -7.35
C ILE A 59 2.66 -7.04 -6.26
N ARG A 60 3.60 -6.50 -5.49
CA ARG A 60 3.39 -5.44 -4.51
C ARG A 60 4.32 -4.29 -4.83
N ILE A 61 3.74 -3.11 -5.00
CA ILE A 61 4.44 -1.89 -5.36
C ILE A 61 4.56 -1.05 -4.10
N SER A 62 5.75 -0.57 -3.74
CA SER A 62 5.92 0.30 -2.58
C SER A 62 5.15 1.58 -2.79
N LYS A 63 4.19 1.89 -1.89
CA LYS A 63 3.39 3.12 -1.96
C LYS A 63 4.31 4.35 -2.00
N LYS A 64 5.27 4.40 -1.08
CA LYS A 64 6.23 5.51 -1.00
C LYS A 64 6.98 5.72 -2.32
N SER A 65 7.58 4.68 -2.87
CA SER A 65 8.38 4.82 -4.09
C SER A 65 7.53 5.15 -5.32
N PHE A 66 6.28 4.71 -5.35
CA PHE A 66 5.35 5.04 -6.43
C PHE A 66 4.89 6.50 -6.33
N ASP A 67 4.47 6.94 -5.13
CA ASP A 67 4.04 8.32 -4.90
C ASP A 67 5.20 9.29 -5.18
N ASP A 68 6.41 9.00 -4.67
CA ASP A 68 7.61 9.79 -4.97
C ASP A 68 7.85 9.86 -6.50
N TRP A 69 7.69 8.76 -7.25
CA TRP A 69 7.84 8.76 -8.72
C TRP A 69 6.75 9.58 -9.42
N LEU A 70 5.51 9.54 -8.94
CA LEU A 70 4.39 10.29 -9.51
C LEU A 70 4.61 11.80 -9.34
N ASP A 71 5.07 12.23 -8.17
CA ASP A 71 5.34 13.64 -7.88
C ASP A 71 6.45 14.22 -8.77
N HIS A 72 7.41 13.41 -9.20
CA HIS A 72 8.48 13.83 -10.13
C HIS A 72 8.08 13.71 -11.61
N ALA A 73 6.95 13.08 -11.93
CA ALA A 73 6.48 12.95 -13.31
C ALA A 73 5.74 14.20 -13.80
N ASP A 74 5.32 15.08 -12.89
CA ASP A 74 4.63 16.34 -13.17
C ASP A 74 5.58 17.56 -13.27
N GLU A 75 6.90 17.38 -13.14
CA GLU A 75 7.96 18.37 -13.44
C GLU A 75 8.53 18.20 -14.86
#